data_AF-A0A0N8KEA9-F1
#
_entry.id   AF-A0A0N8KEA9-F1
#
_cell.length_a   1.000
_cell.length_b   1.000
_cell.length_c   1.000
_cell.angle_alpha   90.00
_cell.angle_beta   90.00
_cell.angle_gamma   90.00
#
_symmetry.space_group_name_H-M   'P 1'
#
loop_
_entity.id
_entity.type
_entity.pdbx_description
1 polymer ?
#
loop_
_entity_poly.entity_id
_entity_poly.type
_entity_poly.pdbx_seq_one_letter_code
_entity_poly.pdbx_strand_id
1 'polypeptide(L)'
;MNAKDTNRAVGGESGTDTRPAHPANLSMLEKRRIEAEILKHVYDVLKERGDMALAQDTIRESVRRSSIEQAGRFAAQTAGGTSLDSFVEATKLWEKEDALRIRVKERTETTYVFDVERCRYAEMYKEMGLGEIGHLLSCQRDATFCQGYDSRLKFTRSQTIMQGASHCDFRYDFLSDAEKTQADD
;
A
#
# COMPACT_ATOMS: atom_id res chain seq x y z
N MET A 1 -31.80 37.82 5.56
CA MET A 1 -31.74 38.15 4.12
C MET A 1 -30.35 38.72 3.82
N ASN A 2 -29.50 38.27 2.89
CA ASN A 2 -29.32 37.02 2.16
C ASN A 2 -27.89 37.15 1.58
N ALA A 3 -26.92 36.39 2.09
CA ALA A 3 -25.65 36.19 1.38
C ALA A 3 -25.76 34.88 0.60
N LYS A 4 -26.19 35.01 -0.66
CA LYS A 4 -26.22 33.92 -1.63
C LYS A 4 -24.79 33.50 -1.96
N ASP A 5 -24.58 32.20 -1.86
CA ASP A 5 -23.97 31.35 -2.89
C ASP A 5 -22.88 31.98 -3.74
N THR A 6 -21.64 31.54 -3.52
CA THR A 6 -20.82 30.93 -4.57
C THR A 6 -19.49 30.51 -3.97
N ASN A 7 -19.37 29.22 -3.61
CA ASN A 7 -18.08 28.58 -3.81
C ASN A 7 -18.28 27.31 -4.64
N ARG A 8 -17.68 27.40 -5.81
CA ARG A 8 -17.78 26.55 -6.97
C ARG A 8 -17.21 25.18 -6.62
N ALA A 9 -18.01 24.13 -6.81
CA ALA A 9 -17.54 22.76 -6.80
C ALA A 9 -16.33 22.64 -7.75
N VAL A 10 -15.19 22.21 -7.22
CA VAL A 10 -14.09 21.72 -8.04
C VAL A 10 -14.52 20.35 -8.54
N GLY A 11 -15.26 20.35 -9.66
CA GLY A 11 -15.44 19.16 -10.47
C GLY A 11 -14.09 18.80 -11.08
N GLY A 12 -13.39 17.86 -10.47
CA GLY A 12 -12.31 17.16 -11.13
C GLY A 12 -12.92 16.28 -12.20
N GLU A 13 -12.64 16.59 -13.46
CA GLU A 13 -12.98 15.74 -14.59
C GLU A 13 -12.38 14.35 -14.36
N SER A 14 -13.23 13.35 -14.16
CA SER A 14 -12.84 11.95 -14.09
C SER A 14 -12.51 11.43 -15.49
N GLY A 15 -11.45 11.97 -16.09
CA GLY A 15 -10.77 11.30 -17.20
C GLY A 15 -10.07 10.08 -16.63
N THR A 16 -10.38 8.89 -17.14
CA THR A 16 -9.63 7.68 -16.80
C THR A 16 -8.19 7.88 -17.27
N ASP A 17 -7.28 8.11 -16.33
CA ASP A 17 -5.85 8.18 -16.61
C ASP A 17 -5.39 6.84 -17.17
N THR A 18 -5.14 6.79 -18.48
CA THR A 18 -4.74 5.59 -19.21
C THR A 18 -3.25 5.31 -19.09
N ARG A 19 -2.48 6.15 -18.37
CA ARG A 19 -1.05 5.91 -18.17
C ARG A 19 -0.84 4.63 -17.36
N PRO A 20 0.26 3.90 -17.62
CA PRO A 20 0.62 2.72 -16.83
C PRO A 20 0.63 3.05 -15.34
N ALA A 21 0.15 2.14 -14.50
CA ALA A 21 0.12 2.37 -13.06
C ALA A 21 1.54 2.63 -12.47
N HIS A 22 2.58 2.15 -13.16
CA HIS A 22 3.98 2.30 -12.82
C HIS A 22 4.87 2.47 -14.07
N PRO A 23 5.86 3.38 -14.08
CA PRO A 23 6.81 3.52 -15.19
C PRO A 23 7.63 2.25 -15.41
N ALA A 24 7.98 1.93 -16.66
CA ALA A 24 8.62 0.66 -17.02
C ALA A 24 10.03 0.45 -16.42
N ASN A 25 10.76 1.54 -16.14
CA ASN A 25 12.18 1.51 -15.73
C ASN A 25 12.42 2.05 -14.31
N LEU A 26 11.37 2.23 -13.52
CA LEU A 26 11.50 2.57 -12.11
C LEU A 26 11.16 1.31 -11.33
N SER A 27 11.95 0.93 -10.32
CA SER A 27 11.53 -0.13 -9.41
C SER A 27 10.56 0.42 -8.35
N MET A 28 9.79 -0.46 -7.70
CA MET A 28 8.97 -0.03 -6.56
C MET A 28 9.84 0.41 -5.38
N LEU A 29 11.02 -0.19 -5.19
CA LEU A 29 11.96 0.23 -4.15
C LEU A 29 12.47 1.67 -4.39
N GLU A 30 12.89 1.99 -5.61
CA GLU A 30 13.31 3.35 -5.98
C GLU A 30 12.16 4.36 -5.89
N LYS A 31 10.97 3.98 -6.36
CA LYS A 31 9.76 4.83 -6.21
C LYS A 31 9.51 5.16 -4.74
N ARG A 32 9.58 4.16 -3.86
CA ARG A 32 9.40 4.35 -2.42
C ARG A 32 10.53 5.17 -1.79
N ARG A 33 11.78 5.08 -2.27
CA ARG A 33 12.88 5.97 -1.87
C ARG A 33 12.56 7.42 -2.21
N ILE A 34 12.21 7.71 -3.46
CA ILE A 34 11.92 9.07 -3.95
C ILE A 34 10.76 9.68 -3.15
N GLU A 35 9.66 8.94 -2.96
CA GLU A 35 8.53 9.42 -2.15
C GLU A 35 8.94 9.72 -0.71
N ALA A 36 9.85 8.92 -0.14
CA ALA A 36 10.29 9.05 1.24
C ALA A 36 11.22 10.24 1.48
N GLU A 37 12.02 10.65 0.49
CA GLU A 37 12.89 11.82 0.58
C GLU A 37 12.09 13.07 0.93
N ILE A 38 10.97 13.30 0.25
CA ILE A 38 10.10 14.45 0.55
C ILE A 38 9.20 14.21 1.76
N LEU A 39 8.67 12.99 1.95
CA LEU A 39 7.80 12.69 3.10
C LEU A 39 8.54 12.81 4.44
N LYS A 40 9.86 12.60 4.45
CA LYS A 40 10.70 12.90 5.62
C LYS A 40 10.57 14.35 6.05
N HIS A 41 10.80 15.29 5.15
CA HIS A 41 10.72 16.72 5.46
C HIS A 41 9.30 17.14 5.85
N VAL A 42 8.28 16.59 5.19
CA VAL A 42 6.88 16.84 5.58
C VAL A 42 6.62 16.35 7.01
N TYR A 43 7.08 15.15 7.35
CA TYR A 43 6.95 14.59 8.68
C TYR A 43 7.65 15.45 9.74
N ASP A 44 8.90 15.84 9.50
CA ASP A 44 9.69 16.66 10.42
C ASP A 44 9.01 18.02 10.67
N VAL A 45 8.55 18.70 9.61
CA VAL A 45 7.84 19.98 9.74
C VAL A 45 6.52 19.84 10.50
N LEU A 46 5.77 18.76 10.28
CA LEU A 46 4.54 18.49 11.02
C LEU A 46 4.82 18.24 12.50
N LYS A 47 5.90 17.51 12.80
CA LYS A 47 6.34 17.20 14.17
C LYS A 47 6.82 18.46 14.91
N GLU A 48 7.52 19.36 14.22
CA GLU A 48 7.97 20.66 14.76
C GLU A 48 6.82 21.62 15.06
N ARG A 49 5.80 21.66 14.19
CA ARG A 49 4.66 22.60 14.31
C ARG A 49 3.55 22.10 15.20
N GLY A 50 3.40 20.78 15.29
CA GLY A 50 2.38 20.11 16.09
C GLY A 50 3.03 19.15 17.07
N ASP A 51 2.68 17.87 16.93
CA ASP A 51 3.27 16.80 17.71
C ASP A 51 3.52 15.55 16.85
N MET A 52 4.12 14.54 17.48
CA MET A 52 4.45 13.28 16.82
C MET A 52 3.20 12.52 16.35
N ALA A 53 2.10 12.56 17.12
CA ALA A 53 0.89 11.81 16.81
C ALA A 53 0.22 12.38 15.54
N LEU A 54 0.05 13.70 15.49
CA LEU A 54 -0.47 14.41 14.32
C LEU A 54 0.40 14.15 13.08
N ALA A 55 1.72 14.21 13.22
CA ALA A 55 2.63 13.96 12.11
C ALA A 55 2.51 12.52 11.59
N GLN A 56 2.47 11.52 12.48
CA GLN A 56 2.32 10.12 12.10
C GLN A 56 0.97 9.83 11.48
N ASP A 57 -0.12 10.37 12.03
CA ASP A 57 -1.47 10.15 11.51
C ASP A 57 -1.66 10.81 10.14
N THR A 58 -1.05 11.98 9.93
CA THR A 58 -1.04 12.63 8.62
C THR A 58 -0.32 11.77 7.59
N ILE A 59 0.89 11.28 7.88
CA ILE A 59 1.63 10.38 6.98
C ILE A 59 0.84 9.09 6.74
N ARG A 60 0.26 8.51 7.79
CA ARG A 60 -0.56 7.30 7.72
C ARG A 60 -1.68 7.47 6.69
N GLU A 61 -2.49 8.51 6.86
CA GLU A 61 -3.66 8.74 6.02
C GLU A 61 -3.27 9.11 4.58
N SER A 62 -2.25 9.95 4.39
CA SER A 62 -1.75 10.30 3.04
C SER A 62 -1.29 9.06 2.28
N VAL A 63 -0.50 8.19 2.92
CA VAL A 63 0.01 6.97 2.30
C VAL A 63 -1.11 5.96 2.05
N ARG A 64 -2.08 5.83 2.97
CA ARG A 64 -3.26 4.98 2.80
C ARG A 64 -4.04 5.36 1.55
N ARG A 65 -4.39 6.64 1.39
CA ARG A 65 -5.13 7.15 0.20
C ARG A 65 -4.35 6.85 -1.09
N SER A 66 -3.06 7.16 -1.10
CA SER A 66 -2.16 6.87 -2.22
C SER A 66 -2.14 5.37 -2.56
N SER A 67 -2.14 4.48 -1.55
CA SER A 67 -2.13 3.04 -1.74
C SER A 67 -3.41 2.52 -2.39
N ILE A 68 -4.56 2.97 -1.90
CA ILE A 68 -5.88 2.58 -2.42
C ILE A 68 -6.04 3.05 -3.87
N GLU A 69 -5.67 4.29 -4.16
CA GLU A 69 -5.73 4.83 -5.53
C GLU A 69 -4.78 4.07 -6.47
N GLN A 70 -3.56 3.76 -6.02
CA GLN A 70 -2.63 2.94 -6.80
C GLN A 70 -3.23 1.56 -7.08
N ALA A 71 -3.80 0.90 -6.08
CA ALA A 71 -4.41 -0.42 -6.24
C ALA A 71 -5.59 -0.42 -7.21
N GLY A 72 -6.45 0.60 -7.15
CA GLY A 72 -7.57 0.75 -8.09
C GLY A 72 -7.10 0.85 -9.55
N ARG A 73 -5.97 1.53 -9.81
CA ARG A 73 -5.36 1.58 -11.14
C ARG A 73 -4.83 0.22 -11.59
N PHE A 74 -4.23 -0.57 -10.69
CA PHE A 74 -3.80 -1.93 -10.99
C PHE A 74 -4.99 -2.85 -11.30
N ALA A 75 -6.07 -2.76 -10.50
CA ALA A 75 -7.30 -3.52 -10.74
C ALA A 75 -7.93 -3.19 -12.09
N ALA A 76 -8.04 -1.90 -12.44
CA ALA A 76 -8.58 -1.45 -13.72
C ALA A 76 -7.76 -1.90 -14.93
N GLN A 77 -6.46 -2.14 -14.76
CA GLN A 77 -5.54 -2.63 -15.81
C GLN A 77 -5.48 -4.18 -15.87
N THR A 78 -6.15 -4.88 -14.96
CA THR A 78 -6.13 -6.34 -14.91
C THR A 78 -7.12 -6.92 -15.93
N ALA A 79 -6.60 -7.51 -17.01
CA ALA A 79 -7.41 -8.17 -18.03
C ALA A 79 -8.14 -9.40 -17.44
N GLY A 80 -9.44 -9.51 -17.72
CA GLY A 80 -10.27 -10.62 -17.22
C GLY A 80 -10.77 -10.46 -15.78
N GLY A 81 -10.49 -9.33 -15.13
CA GLY A 81 -10.93 -9.04 -13.77
C GLY A 81 -9.96 -9.48 -12.68
N THR A 82 -10.26 -9.08 -11.46
CA THR A 82 -9.41 -9.31 -10.28
C THR A 82 -9.62 -10.71 -9.69
N SER A 83 -8.51 -11.35 -9.31
CA SER A 83 -8.42 -12.64 -8.64
C SER A 83 -7.21 -12.66 -7.72
N LEU A 84 -7.05 -13.72 -6.92
CA LEU A 84 -5.81 -13.90 -6.14
C LEU A 84 -4.58 -14.05 -7.05
N ASP A 85 -4.72 -14.75 -8.17
CA ASP A 85 -3.63 -14.93 -9.12
C ASP A 85 -3.19 -13.60 -9.74
N SER A 86 -4.13 -12.79 -10.25
CA SER A 86 -3.77 -11.49 -10.82
C SER A 86 -3.22 -10.52 -9.78
N PHE A 87 -3.68 -10.61 -8.52
CA PHE A 87 -3.09 -9.89 -7.41
C PHE A 87 -1.63 -10.29 -7.17
N VAL A 88 -1.34 -11.60 -7.06
CA VAL A 88 0.02 -12.09 -6.80
C VAL A 88 0.96 -11.78 -7.96
N GLU A 89 0.48 -11.83 -9.20
CA GLU A 89 1.26 -11.36 -10.34
C GLU A 89 1.59 -9.86 -10.25
N ALA A 90 0.63 -9.03 -9.81
CA ALA A 90 0.89 -7.61 -9.58
C ALA A 90 1.90 -7.37 -8.46
N THR A 91 1.89 -8.16 -7.38
CA THR A 91 2.81 -7.97 -6.24
C THR A 91 4.26 -8.29 -6.57
N LYS A 92 4.55 -9.08 -7.62
CA LYS A 92 5.93 -9.32 -8.10
C LYS A 92 6.70 -8.05 -8.38
N LEU A 93 6.01 -6.95 -8.69
CA LEU A 93 6.63 -5.65 -8.87
C LEU A 93 7.37 -5.16 -7.59
N TRP A 94 6.86 -5.51 -6.40
CA TRP A 94 7.48 -5.18 -5.12
C TRP A 94 8.64 -6.10 -4.75
N GLU A 95 8.76 -7.26 -5.40
CA GLU A 95 9.82 -8.25 -5.18
C GLU A 95 11.03 -8.04 -6.11
N LYS A 96 10.87 -7.24 -7.18
CA LYS A 96 11.94 -6.95 -8.15
C LYS A 96 13.22 -6.48 -7.47
N GLU A 97 14.36 -6.78 -8.09
CA GLU A 97 15.70 -6.42 -7.60
C GLU A 97 16.02 -6.99 -6.21
N ASP A 98 15.54 -8.19 -5.89
CA ASP A 98 15.72 -8.80 -4.55
C ASP A 98 15.17 -7.90 -3.43
N ALA A 99 14.16 -7.08 -3.73
CA ALA A 99 13.56 -6.16 -2.75
C ALA A 99 12.93 -6.91 -1.57
N LEU A 100 12.39 -8.11 -1.83
CA LEU A 100 11.84 -9.01 -0.83
C LEU A 100 12.38 -10.42 -1.08
N ARG A 101 12.85 -11.09 -0.02
CA ARG A 101 13.09 -12.54 -0.04
C ARG A 101 11.92 -13.23 0.61
N ILE A 102 11.20 -14.05 -0.15
CA ILE A 102 9.96 -14.71 0.27
C ILE A 102 10.15 -16.21 0.40
N ARG A 103 9.59 -16.80 1.46
CA ARG A 103 9.39 -18.24 1.62
C ARG A 103 7.91 -18.55 1.64
N VAL A 104 7.42 -19.16 0.55
CA VAL A 104 6.02 -19.59 0.42
C VAL A 104 5.73 -20.76 1.35
N LYS A 105 4.59 -20.72 2.03
CA LYS A 105 4.11 -21.75 2.95
C LYS A 105 2.86 -22.44 2.41
N GLU A 106 2.00 -21.68 1.76
CA GLU A 106 0.75 -22.19 1.18
C GLU A 106 0.41 -21.38 -0.07
N ARG A 107 -0.01 -22.07 -1.14
CA ARG A 107 -0.60 -21.44 -2.31
C ARG A 107 -1.70 -22.32 -2.89
N THR A 108 -2.90 -21.77 -2.90
CA THR A 108 -4.10 -22.35 -3.52
C THR A 108 -4.73 -21.29 -4.43
N GLU A 109 -5.90 -21.58 -5.02
CA GLU A 109 -6.67 -20.63 -5.82
C GLU A 109 -7.18 -19.43 -4.98
N THR A 110 -7.45 -19.64 -3.70
CA THR A 110 -8.08 -18.64 -2.82
C THR A 110 -7.23 -18.27 -1.60
N THR A 111 -6.09 -18.91 -1.35
CA THR A 111 -5.21 -18.62 -0.22
C THR A 111 -3.75 -18.52 -0.66
N TYR A 112 -3.05 -17.50 -0.16
CA TYR A 112 -1.61 -17.34 -0.34
C TYR A 112 -0.94 -16.93 0.97
N VAL A 113 -0.09 -17.81 1.51
CA VAL A 113 0.62 -17.61 2.78
C VAL A 113 2.11 -17.71 2.56
N PHE A 114 2.85 -16.72 3.06
CA PHE A 114 4.30 -16.70 2.94
C PHE A 114 4.95 -15.85 4.03
N ASP A 115 6.21 -16.14 4.32
CA ASP A 115 7.04 -15.31 5.17
C ASP A 115 7.95 -14.44 4.29
N VAL A 116 8.12 -13.16 4.63
CA VAL A 116 9.21 -12.32 4.12
C VAL A 116 10.37 -12.43 5.10
N GLU A 117 11.50 -12.96 4.65
CA GLU A 117 12.69 -13.20 5.48
C GLU A 117 13.75 -12.11 5.33
N ARG A 118 13.65 -11.29 4.28
CA ARG A 118 14.46 -10.08 4.08
C ARG A 118 13.64 -9.00 3.38
N CYS A 119 13.76 -7.75 3.83
CA CYS A 119 13.01 -6.62 3.30
C CYS A 119 13.91 -5.41 3.07
N ARG A 120 14.25 -5.13 1.80
CA ARG A 120 15.07 -3.97 1.43
C ARG A 120 14.36 -2.64 1.66
N TYR A 121 13.02 -2.61 1.72
CA TYR A 121 12.29 -1.41 2.12
C TYR A 121 12.60 -1.05 3.58
N ALA A 122 12.64 -2.03 4.48
CA ALA A 122 12.97 -1.80 5.89
C ALA A 122 14.42 -1.35 6.07
N GLU A 123 15.36 -1.99 5.36
CA GLU A 123 16.76 -1.59 5.31
C GLU A 123 16.89 -0.14 4.84
N MET A 124 16.27 0.20 3.71
CA MET A 124 16.28 1.54 3.12
C MET A 124 15.74 2.61 4.06
N TYR A 125 14.56 2.44 4.68
CA TYR A 125 14.03 3.46 5.59
C TYR A 125 14.91 3.64 6.82
N LYS A 126 15.53 2.57 7.32
CA LYS A 126 16.49 2.68 8.42
C LYS A 126 17.70 3.51 8.02
N GLU A 127 18.29 3.26 6.84
CA GLU A 127 19.41 4.02 6.29
C GLU A 127 19.07 5.51 6.08
N MET A 128 17.83 5.82 5.70
CA MET A 128 17.34 7.20 5.50
C MET A 128 17.04 7.95 6.82
N GLY A 129 17.13 7.27 7.97
CA GLY A 129 16.73 7.81 9.27
C GLY A 129 15.20 7.86 9.49
N LEU A 130 14.45 7.06 8.73
CA LEU A 130 12.98 7.01 8.72
C LEU A 130 12.41 5.80 9.45
N GLY A 131 13.18 5.13 10.31
CA GLY A 131 12.74 3.94 11.05
C GLY A 131 11.46 4.16 11.88
N GLU A 132 11.28 5.37 12.43
CA GLU A 132 10.10 5.76 13.22
C GLU A 132 8.79 5.64 12.42
N ILE A 133 8.82 5.96 11.12
CA ILE A 133 7.63 6.00 10.26
C ILE A 133 7.68 5.01 9.08
N GLY A 134 8.73 4.21 8.92
CA GLY A 134 8.88 3.28 7.79
C GLY A 134 7.70 2.30 7.65
N HIS A 135 7.10 1.89 8.77
CA HIS A 135 5.92 1.03 8.78
C HIS A 135 4.66 1.74 8.24
N LEU A 136 4.56 3.06 8.41
CA LEU A 136 3.53 3.90 7.81
C LEU A 136 3.82 4.15 6.32
N LEU A 137 5.09 4.21 5.90
CA LEU A 137 5.42 4.47 4.51
C LEU A 137 5.20 3.26 3.58
N SER A 138 5.49 2.05 4.08
CA SER A 138 5.40 0.81 3.29
C SER A 138 4.52 -0.28 3.89
N CYS A 139 4.68 -0.67 5.16
CA CYS A 139 3.98 -1.84 5.68
C CYS A 139 2.45 -1.70 5.69
N GLN A 140 1.90 -0.53 6.03
CA GLN A 140 0.44 -0.35 5.96
C GLN A 140 -0.12 -0.43 4.52
N ARG A 141 0.73 -0.29 3.50
CA ARG A 141 0.29 -0.40 2.11
C ARG A 141 -0.21 -1.78 1.80
N ASP A 142 0.31 -2.82 2.45
CA ASP A 142 -0.08 -4.22 2.16
C ASP A 142 -1.59 -4.45 2.37
N ALA A 143 -2.15 -3.95 3.47
CA ALA A 143 -3.59 -4.03 3.74
C ALA A 143 -4.41 -3.10 2.85
N THR A 144 -3.95 -1.85 2.71
CA THR A 144 -4.72 -0.78 2.05
C THR A 144 -4.69 -0.92 0.52
N PHE A 145 -3.65 -1.56 -0.01
CA PHE A 145 -3.61 -1.96 -1.41
C PHE A 145 -4.65 -3.06 -1.69
N CYS A 146 -4.84 -4.03 -0.78
CA CYS A 146 -5.91 -5.03 -0.94
C CYS A 146 -7.29 -4.37 -1.03
N GLN A 147 -7.56 -3.39 -0.15
CA GLN A 147 -8.81 -2.63 -0.13
C GLN A 147 -9.12 -1.95 -1.47
N GLY A 148 -8.10 -1.36 -2.12
CA GLY A 148 -8.28 -0.71 -3.42
C GLY A 148 -8.23 -1.66 -4.61
N TYR A 149 -7.68 -2.87 -4.45
CA TYR A 149 -7.56 -3.84 -5.54
C TYR A 149 -8.86 -4.63 -5.72
N ASP A 150 -9.33 -5.29 -4.65
CA ASP A 150 -10.60 -6.03 -4.65
C ASP A 150 -11.10 -6.20 -3.22
N SER A 151 -12.35 -5.84 -2.95
CA SER A 151 -13.00 -5.99 -1.65
C SER A 151 -13.10 -7.44 -1.13
N ARG A 152 -12.98 -8.44 -2.01
CA ARG A 152 -12.92 -9.87 -1.67
C ARG A 152 -11.56 -10.30 -1.15
N LEU A 153 -10.52 -9.53 -1.43
CA LEU A 153 -9.16 -9.82 -0.98
C LEU A 153 -8.99 -9.38 0.48
N LYS A 154 -8.86 -10.34 1.37
CA LYS A 154 -8.59 -10.13 2.79
C LYS A 154 -7.11 -10.36 3.07
N PHE A 155 -6.57 -9.57 4.00
CA PHE A 155 -5.16 -9.59 4.37
C PHE A 155 -5.01 -9.66 5.87
N THR A 156 -4.12 -10.55 6.32
CA THR A 156 -3.68 -10.61 7.71
C THR A 156 -2.16 -10.69 7.78
N ARG A 157 -1.62 -10.00 8.78
CA ARG A 157 -0.21 -10.04 9.17
C ARG A 157 -0.09 -9.54 10.60
N SER A 158 0.63 -10.27 11.44
CA SER A 158 0.76 -9.95 12.86
C SER A 158 2.06 -9.22 13.19
N GLN A 159 3.10 -9.36 12.35
CA GLN A 159 4.44 -8.84 12.62
C GLN A 159 5.14 -8.32 11.36
N THR A 160 6.12 -7.43 11.56
CA THR A 160 6.94 -6.92 10.46
C THR A 160 8.41 -6.80 10.83
N ILE A 161 9.29 -7.04 9.86
CA ILE A 161 10.73 -6.74 9.97
C ILE A 161 10.94 -5.25 10.27
N MET A 162 10.12 -4.37 9.69
CA MET A 162 10.17 -2.91 9.92
C MET A 162 10.01 -2.53 11.41
N GLN A 163 9.25 -3.33 12.16
CA GLN A 163 9.01 -3.15 13.58
C GLN A 163 9.89 -4.06 14.46
N GLY A 164 10.91 -4.70 13.87
CA GLY A 164 11.93 -5.46 14.59
C GLY A 164 11.70 -6.97 14.69
N ALA A 165 10.69 -7.52 14.01
CA ALA A 165 10.50 -8.97 13.95
C ALA A 165 11.53 -9.66 13.04
N SER A 166 11.70 -10.98 13.17
CA SER A 166 12.61 -11.76 12.33
C SER A 166 12.10 -11.95 10.90
N HIS A 167 10.78 -11.87 10.70
CA HIS A 167 10.11 -11.99 9.42
C HIS A 167 8.77 -11.24 9.45
N CYS A 168 8.19 -11.02 8.27
CA CYS A 168 6.79 -10.65 8.15
C CYS A 168 5.96 -11.89 7.80
N ASP A 169 4.80 -12.09 8.41
CA ASP A 169 3.94 -13.28 8.24
C ASP A 169 2.69 -12.96 7.40
N PHE A 170 2.83 -12.96 6.08
CA PHE A 170 1.75 -12.58 5.17
C PHE A 170 0.75 -13.72 4.98
N ARG A 171 -0.54 -13.38 5.05
CA ARG A 171 -1.64 -14.22 4.57
C ARG A 171 -2.65 -13.38 3.79
N TYR A 172 -2.92 -13.85 2.58
CA TYR A 172 -3.99 -13.36 1.74
C TYR A 172 -5.04 -14.44 1.55
N ASP A 173 -6.31 -14.06 1.65
CA ASP A 173 -7.46 -14.89 1.32
C ASP A 173 -8.34 -14.15 0.32
N PHE A 174 -8.84 -14.86 -0.68
CA PHE A 174 -9.73 -14.32 -1.70
C PHE A 174 -11.09 -14.97 -1.55
N LEU A 175 -12.03 -14.23 -1.00
CA LEU A 175 -13.36 -14.72 -0.69
C LEU A 175 -14.24 -14.81 -1.95
N SER A 176 -15.18 -15.75 -1.94
CA SER A 176 -16.33 -15.68 -2.83
C SER A 176 -17.25 -14.51 -2.44
N ASP A 177 -18.15 -14.12 -3.35
CA ASP A 177 -19.12 -13.04 -3.07
C ASP A 177 -20.03 -13.36 -1.87
N ALA A 178 -20.37 -14.63 -1.69
CA ALA A 178 -21.20 -15.10 -0.57
C ALA A 178 -20.48 -15.03 0.77
N GLU A 179 -19.18 -15.36 0.80
CA GLU A 179 -18.34 -15.25 2.00
C GLU A 179 -18.05 -13.79 2.35
N LYS A 180 -17.85 -12.93 1.34
CA LYS A 180 -17.63 -11.50 1.57
C LYS A 180 -18.82 -10.85 2.28
N THR A 181 -20.05 -11.15 1.84
CA THR A 181 -21.26 -10.55 2.43
C THR A 181 -21.38 -10.85 3.93
N GLN A 182 -20.99 -12.04 4.35
CA GLN A 182 -20.99 -12.44 5.77
C GLN A 182 -19.85 -11.82 6.59
N ALA A 183 -18.74 -11.44 5.95
CA ALA A 183 -17.58 -10.86 6.64
C ALA A 183 -17.70 -9.35 6.87
N ASP A 184 -18.62 -8.69 6.15
CA ASP A 184 -18.87 -7.25 6.24
C ASP A 184 -20.06 -6.90 7.17
N ASP A 185 -20.82 -7.92 7.64
CA ASP A 185 -21.89 -7.84 8.68
C ASP A 185 -21.33 -8.01 10.11
#